data_AF-A0A1V6C4N1-F1
#
_entry.id   AF-A0A1V6C4N1-F1
#
_cell.length_a   1.000
_cell.length_b   1.000
_cell.length_c   1.000
_cell.angle_alpha   90.00
_cell.angle_beta   90.00
_cell.angle_gamma   90.00
#
_symmetry.space_group_name_H-M   'P 1'
#
loop_
_entity.id
_entity.type
_entity.pdbx_description
1 polymer ?
#
loop_
_entity_poly.entity_id
_entity_poly.type
_entity_poly.pdbx_seq_one_letter_code
_entity_poly.pdbx_strand_id
1 'polypeptide(L)' 'MTTSRRHSNSRRNNRRKNNKKTIVPHLVVCSNCGALTPSHRVCTECGYYDGKLVIVKKIKEKKTAKQ' A
#
# COMPACT_ATOMS: atom_id res chain seq x y z
N MET A 1 -15.75 -23.28 28.31
CA MET A 1 -14.42 -23.76 27.87
C MET A 1 -13.39 -22.66 28.08
N THR A 2 -12.97 -22.47 29.33
CA THR A 2 -11.95 -21.48 29.70
C THR A 2 -10.58 -22.17 29.68
N THR A 3 -9.57 -21.55 29.09
CA THR A 3 -8.22 -22.13 29.03
C THR A 3 -7.73 -22.40 30.45
N SER A 4 -7.40 -23.65 30.76
CA SER A 4 -7.06 -24.10 32.12
C SER A 4 -5.86 -23.34 32.74
N ARG A 5 -4.94 -22.81 31.91
CA ARG A 5 -3.81 -21.96 32.36
C ARG A 5 -3.45 -20.89 31.32
N ARG A 6 -2.83 -19.80 31.78
CA ARG A 6 -2.26 -18.74 30.92
C ARG A 6 -1.16 -19.32 30.03
N HIS A 7 -1.20 -19.01 28.74
CA HIS A 7 -0.16 -19.43 27.82
C HIS A 7 1.20 -18.77 28.15
N SER A 8 2.25 -19.60 28.16
CA SER A 8 3.63 -19.13 28.32
C SER A 8 4.02 -18.15 27.21
N ASN A 9 4.99 -17.28 27.51
CA ASN A 9 5.45 -16.26 26.55
C ASN A 9 6.03 -16.92 25.29
N SER A 10 6.78 -18.01 25.43
CA SER A 10 7.34 -18.77 24.30
C SER A 10 6.24 -19.31 23.37
N ARG A 11 5.20 -19.96 23.93
CA ARG A 11 4.10 -20.54 23.15
C ARG A 11 3.30 -19.47 22.40
N ARG A 12 3.10 -18.30 23.03
CA ARG A 12 2.45 -17.13 22.39
C ARG A 12 3.28 -16.57 21.24
N ASN A 13 4.59 -16.42 21.45
CA ASN A 13 5.50 -15.81 20.49
C ASN A 13 5.71 -16.71 19.26
N ASN A 14 5.88 -18.02 19.45
CA ASN A 14 5.99 -18.98 18.34
C ASN A 14 4.74 -18.98 17.45
N ARG A 15 3.54 -18.97 18.06
CA ARG A 15 2.29 -18.87 17.28
C ARG A 15 2.23 -17.59 16.46
N ARG A 16 2.60 -16.44 17.06
CA ARG A 16 2.59 -15.15 16.37
C ARG A 16 3.62 -15.09 15.23
N LYS A 17 4.82 -15.63 15.45
CA LYS A 17 5.89 -15.68 14.43
C LYS A 17 5.45 -16.51 13.22
N ASN A 18 4.91 -17.70 13.46
CA ASN A 18 4.51 -18.61 12.38
C ASN A 18 3.33 -18.07 11.55
N ASN A 19 2.45 -17.28 12.19
CA ASN A 19 1.25 -16.74 11.53
C ASN A 19 1.46 -15.36 10.90
N LYS A 20 2.58 -14.68 11.15
CA LYS A 20 2.87 -13.34 10.62
C LYS A 20 3.54 -13.40 9.25
N LYS A 21 2.86 -13.96 8.26
CA LYS A 21 3.29 -13.85 6.86
C LYS A 21 2.76 -12.54 6.29
N THR A 22 3.64 -11.58 6.03
CA THR A 22 3.27 -10.36 5.31
C THR A 22 3.42 -10.62 3.82
N ILE A 23 2.33 -10.48 3.07
CA ILE A 23 2.32 -10.64 1.61
C ILE A 23 2.53 -9.27 0.99
N VAL A 24 3.46 -9.19 0.03
CA VAL A 24 3.70 -7.97 -0.73
C VAL A 24 2.53 -7.75 -1.70
N PRO A 25 1.94 -6.55 -1.77
CA PRO A 25 0.88 -6.27 -2.72
C PRO A 25 1.40 -6.37 -4.16
N HIS A 26 0.55 -6.86 -5.07
CA HIS A 26 0.85 -6.86 -6.49
C HIS A 26 0.79 -5.43 -7.04
N LEU A 27 1.92 -4.99 -7.62
CA LEU A 27 2.07 -3.69 -8.24
C LEU A 27 2.25 -3.86 -9.75
N VAL A 28 1.62 -2.96 -10.51
CA VAL A 28 1.62 -2.91 -11.97
C VAL A 28 2.12 -1.54 -12.42
N VAL A 29 2.85 -1.50 -13.52
CA VAL A 29 3.34 -0.26 -14.13
C VAL A 29 2.16 0.51 -14.73
N CYS A 30 2.00 1.78 -14.36
CA CYS A 30 1.00 2.66 -14.95
C CYS A 30 1.43 3.05 -16.37
N SER A 31 0.53 2.87 -17.34
CA SER A 31 0.76 3.18 -18.76
C SER A 31 0.95 4.67 -19.06
N ASN A 32 0.48 5.58 -18.19
CA ASN A 32 0.55 7.02 -18.44
C ASN A 32 1.76 7.71 -17.81
N CYS A 33 2.27 7.23 -16.66
CA CYS A 33 3.38 7.87 -15.95
C CYS A 33 4.52 6.93 -15.58
N GLY A 34 4.41 5.63 -15.85
CA GLY A 34 5.44 4.64 -15.51
C GLY A 34 5.55 4.29 -14.02
N ALA A 35 4.75 4.91 -13.15
CA ALA A 35 4.78 4.65 -11.71
C ALA A 35 4.18 3.28 -11.36
N LEU A 36 4.67 2.67 -10.28
CA LEU A 36 4.11 1.43 -9.74
C LEU A 36 2.81 1.71 -9.01
N THR A 37 1.74 1.04 -9.44
CA THR A 37 0.39 1.22 -8.91
C THR A 37 -0.25 -0.10 -8.53
N PRO A 38 -1.08 -0.16 -7.48
CA PRO A 38 -1.88 -1.34 -7.19
C PRO A 38 -2.88 -1.61 -8.32
N SER A 39 -3.09 -2.89 -8.65
CA SER A 39 -4.05 -3.30 -9.68
C SER A 39 -5.48 -2.82 -9.36
N HIS A 40 -6.24 -2.49 -10.40
CA HIS A 40 -7.63 -1.99 -10.34
C HIS A 40 -7.84 -0.74 -9.48
N ARG A 41 -6.82 0.10 -9.32
CA ARG A 41 -6.93 1.40 -8.65
C ARG A 41 -6.47 2.52 -9.55
N VAL A 42 -7.03 3.71 -9.32
CA VAL A 42 -6.59 4.95 -9.98
C VAL A 42 -5.15 5.25 -9.56
N CYS A 43 -4.30 5.62 -10.52
CA CYS A 43 -2.94 6.02 -10.21
C CYS A 43 -2.94 7.28 -9.33
N THR A 44 -2.29 7.20 -8.17
CA THR A 44 -2.19 8.33 -7.24
C THR A 44 -1.31 9.45 -7.76
N GLU A 45 -0.43 9.20 -8.73
CA GLU A 45 0.46 10.22 -9.29
C GLU A 45 -0.21 10.99 -10.43
N CYS A 46 -0.73 10.29 -11.44
CA CYS A 46 -1.30 10.91 -12.63
C CYS A 46 -2.83 11.08 -12.58
N GLY A 47 -3.55 10.36 -11.71
CA GLY A 47 -5.01 10.49 -11.58
C GLY A 47 -5.82 9.82 -12.69
N TYR A 48 -5.17 8.99 -13.51
CA TYR A 48 -5.80 8.26 -14.62
C TYR A 48 -6.18 6.83 -14.24
N TYR A 49 -7.25 6.34 -14.86
CA TYR A 49 -7.69 4.95 -14.87
C TYR A 49 -8.26 4.65 -16.27
N ASP A 50 -7.79 3.59 -16.92
CA ASP A 50 -8.17 3.21 -18.30
C ASP A 50 -8.11 4.37 -19.30
N GLY A 51 -7.03 5.15 -19.25
CA GLY A 51 -6.82 6.29 -20.15
C GLY A 51 -7.73 7.49 -19.90
N LYS A 52 -8.68 7.40 -18.96
CA LYS A 52 -9.55 8.51 -18.57
C LYS A 52 -9.00 9.21 -17.34
N LEU A 53 -9.03 10.54 -17.37
CA LEU A 53 -8.67 11.36 -16.23
C LEU A 53 -9.83 11.35 -15.23
N VAL A 54 -9.65 10.64 -14.12
CA VAL A 54 -10.69 10.50 -13.08
C VAL A 54 -10.51 11.56 -11.99
N ILE A 55 -9.26 11.92 -11.69
CA ILE A 55 -8.93 12.91 -10.66
C ILE A 55 -8.21 14.09 -11.31
N VAL A 56 -8.87 15.25 -11.36
CA VAL A 56 -8.23 16.51 -11.72
C VAL A 56 -7.36 16.96 -10.55
N LYS A 57 -6.08 16.57 -10.56
CA LYS A 57 -5.11 17.16 -9.64
C LYS A 57 -4.87 18.61 -10.05
N LYS A 58 -5.44 19.54 -9.29
CA LYS A 58 -5.01 20.94 -9.29
C LYS A 58 -3.59 20.99 -8.71
N ILE A 59 -2.58 21.11 -9.57
CA ILE A 59 -1.19 21.23 -9.18
C ILE A 59 -1.07 22.52 -8.35
N LYS A 60 -0.75 22.42 -7.05
CA LYS A 60 -0.27 23.57 -6.29
C LYS A 60 1.19 23.77 -6.69
N GLU A 61 1.46 24.87 -7.37
CA GLU A 61 2.79 25.31 -7.80
C GLU A 61 3.75 25.30 -6.60
N LYS A 62 4.76 24.42 -6.63
CA LYS A 62 5.91 24.57 -5.74
C LYS A 62 6.78 25.67 -6.34
N LYS A 63 6.69 26.88 -5.76
CA LYS A 63 7.62 27.98 -6.03
C LYS A 63 9.04 27.47 -5.77
N THR A 64 9.83 27.34 -6.83
CA THR A 64 11.27 27.14 -6.75
C THR A 64 11.87 28.40 -6.11
N ALA A 65 12.28 28.31 -4.85
CA ALA A 65 13.17 29.30 -4.26
C ALA A 65 14.52 29.17 -4.96
N LYS A 66 14.89 30.21 -5.70
CA LYS A 66 16.14 30.32 -6.46
C LYS A 66 17.11 31.16 -5.62
N GLN A 67 18.17 30.54 -5.12
CA GLN A 67 19.55 31.04 -5.07
C GLN A 67 20.45 29.97 -4.45
#